data_AF-A0A532B0G4-F1
#
_entry.id   AF-A0A532B0G4-F1
#
_cell.length_a   1.000
_cell.length_b   1.000
_cell.length_c   1.000
_cell.angle_alpha   90.00
_cell.angle_beta   90.00
_cell.angle_gamma   90.00
#
_symmetry.space_group_name_H-M   'P 1'
#
loop_
_entity.id
_entity.type
_entity.pdbx_description
1 polymer ?
#
loop_
_entity_poly.entity_id
_entity_poly.type
_entity_poly.pdbx_seq_one_letter_code
_entity_poly.pdbx_strand_id
1 'polypeptide(L)' 'MSELPFAATTPVSVARVGLRARDAENLAAYYRKVVGLQELSRAGGTITLGAVNRPLLDIEADPAAKPDDPRSA' A
#
# COMPACT_ATOMS: atom_id res chain seq x y z
N MET A 1 -27.94 -25.40 -1.74
CA MET A 1 -26.82 -24.49 -1.43
C MET A 1 -25.56 -25.32 -1.46
N SER A 2 -24.60 -25.00 -2.32
CA SER A 2 -23.33 -25.73 -2.34
C SER A 2 -22.58 -25.40 -1.05
N GLU A 3 -22.28 -26.40 -0.24
CA GLU A 3 -21.45 -26.22 0.95
C GLU A 3 -20.07 -25.71 0.53
N LEU A 4 -19.67 -24.56 1.09
CA LEU A 4 -18.34 -24.02 0.86
C LEU A 4 -17.32 -25.01 1.45
N PRO A 5 -16.24 -25.36 0.73
CA PRO A 5 -15.19 -26.20 1.28
C PRO A 5 -14.62 -25.56 2.55
N PHE A 6 -14.16 -26.37 3.52
CA PHE A 6 -13.60 -25.87 4.80
C PHE A 6 -12.53 -24.77 4.60
N ALA A 7 -11.71 -24.88 3.55
CA ALA A 7 -10.72 -23.86 3.21
C ALA A 7 -11.33 -22.47 2.89
N ALA A 8 -12.61 -22.39 2.53
CA ALA A 8 -13.35 -21.18 2.22
C ALA A 8 -14.21 -20.66 3.39
N THR A 9 -14.25 -21.35 4.54
CA THR A 9 -15.02 -20.89 5.72
C THR A 9 -14.27 -19.87 6.57
N THR A 10 -12.93 -19.79 6.42
CA THR A 10 -12.07 -18.77 7.04
C THR A 10 -11.23 -18.06 5.97
N PRO A 11 -11.84 -17.15 5.18
CA PRO A 11 -11.13 -16.44 4.12
C PRO A 11 -10.03 -15.53 4.70
N VAL A 12 -8.80 -15.72 4.23
CA VAL A 12 -7.67 -14.83 4.53
C VAL A 12 -7.62 -13.73 3.48
N SER A 13 -7.46 -12.47 3.92
CA SER A 13 -7.33 -11.32 3.03
C SER A 13 -6.18 -10.42 3.44
N VAL A 14 -5.55 -9.76 2.47
CA VAL A 14 -4.56 -8.71 2.74
C VAL A 14 -5.34 -7.43 3.06
N ALA A 15 -5.25 -6.99 4.30
CA ALA A 15 -5.95 -5.78 4.75
C ALA A 15 -5.26 -4.50 4.26
N ARG A 16 -3.93 -4.46 4.38
CA ARG A 16 -3.09 -3.30 4.08
C ARG A 16 -1.72 -3.75 3.61
N VAL A 17 -1.11 -2.97 2.71
CA VAL A 17 0.28 -3.16 2.28
C VAL A 17 1.13 -1.98 2.75
N GLY A 18 2.38 -2.26 3.12
CA GLY A 18 3.39 -1.25 3.41
C GLY A 18 4.44 -1.20 2.30
N LEU A 19 4.81 -0.01 1.84
CA LEU A 19 5.90 0.23 0.90
C LEU A 19 6.93 1.14 1.55
N ARG A 20 8.22 0.86 1.31
CA ARG A 20 9.30 1.82 1.56
C ARG A 20 9.66 2.53 0.28
N ALA A 21 9.80 3.84 0.36
CA ALA A 21 10.07 4.66 -0.80
C ALA A 21 11.15 5.70 -0.50
N ARG A 22 12.12 5.81 -1.41
CA ARG A 22 13.12 6.89 -1.41
C ARG A 22 12.47 8.27 -1.48
N ASP A 23 11.43 8.38 -2.30
CA ASP A 23 10.61 9.59 -2.44
C ASP A 23 9.15 9.21 -2.17
N ALA A 24 8.78 9.23 -0.89
CA ALA A 24 7.44 8.89 -0.44
C ALA A 24 6.37 9.86 -0.97
N GLU A 25 6.70 11.14 -1.14
CA GLU A 25 5.77 12.16 -1.65
C GLU A 25 5.41 11.90 -3.10
N ASN A 26 6.41 11.65 -3.94
CA ASN A 26 6.17 11.37 -5.35
C ASN A 26 5.39 10.07 -5.53
N LEU A 27 5.71 9.03 -4.75
CA LEU A 27 4.96 7.78 -4.79
C LEU A 27 3.51 7.97 -4.30
N ALA A 28 3.30 8.73 -3.23
CA ALA A 28 1.97 9.05 -2.76
C ALA A 28 1.17 9.85 -3.80
N ALA A 29 1.79 10.82 -4.46
CA ALA A 29 1.17 11.58 -5.53
C ALA A 29 0.74 10.68 -6.71
N TYR A 30 1.55 9.68 -7.07
CA TYR A 30 1.18 8.69 -8.07
C TYR A 30 -0.07 7.90 -7.66
N TYR A 31 -0.10 7.31 -6.47
CA TYR A 31 -1.25 6.54 -6.00
C TYR A 31 -2.51 7.40 -5.84
N ARG A 32 -2.37 8.68 -5.51
CA ARG A 32 -3.50 9.60 -5.44
C ARG A 32 -4.03 9.98 -6.82
N LYS A 33 -3.15 10.31 -7.78
CA LYS A 33 -3.55 10.81 -9.10
C LYS A 33 -3.95 9.70 -10.07
N VAL A 34 -3.23 8.58 -10.06
CA VAL A 34 -3.40 7.51 -11.05
C VAL A 34 -4.35 6.44 -10.52
N VAL A 35 -4.18 6.02 -9.26
CA VAL A 35 -5.01 4.97 -8.64
C VAL A 35 -6.27 5.55 -7.98
N GLY A 36 -6.27 6.85 -7.63
CA GLY A 36 -7.40 7.51 -7.01
C GLY A 36 -7.49 7.29 -5.49
N LEU A 37 -6.40 6.85 -4.85
CA LEU A 37 -6.38 6.75 -3.39
C LEU A 37 -6.43 8.13 -2.74
N GLN A 38 -6.99 8.19 -1.54
CA GLN A 38 -7.08 9.38 -0.72
C GLN A 38 -6.05 9.27 0.40
N GLU A 39 -5.39 10.38 0.71
CA GLU A 39 -4.56 10.47 1.89
C GLU A 39 -5.47 10.53 3.13
N LEU A 40 -5.28 9.58 4.04
CA LEU A 40 -6.08 9.44 5.26
C LEU A 40 -5.36 10.01 6.47
N SER A 41 -4.04 9.84 6.54
CA SER A 41 -3.21 10.36 7.63
C SER A 41 -1.74 10.42 7.24
N ARG A 42 -0.98 11.17 8.05
CA ARG A 42 0.47 11.31 7.93
C ARG A 42 1.09 11.37 9.32
N ALA A 43 1.98 10.43 9.63
CA ALA A 43 2.60 10.35 10.95
C ALA A 43 3.94 9.60 10.88
N GLY A 44 4.95 10.08 11.62
CA GLY A 44 6.21 9.34 11.81
C GLY A 44 6.98 9.03 10.53
N GLY A 45 6.88 9.86 9.49
CA GLY A 45 7.51 9.59 8.19
C GLY A 45 6.71 8.64 7.28
N THR A 46 5.50 8.25 7.69
CA THR A 46 4.60 7.39 6.93
C THR A 46 3.38 8.15 6.41
N ILE A 47 3.06 7.95 5.14
CA ILE A 47 1.86 8.45 4.47
C ILE A 47 0.88 7.30 4.32
N THR A 48 -0.30 7.42 4.91
CA THR A 48 -1.35 6.39 4.81
C THR A 48 -2.36 6.80 3.76
N LEU A 49 -2.53 5.96 2.74
CA LEU A 49 -3.49 6.11 1.66
C LEU A 49 -4.58 5.03 1.74
N GLY A 50 -5.78 5.38 1.27
CA GLY A 50 -6.92 4.49 1.28
C GLY A 50 -8.13 5.00 0.51
N ALA A 51 -9.29 4.40 0.75
CA ALA A 51 -10.55 4.78 0.10
C ALA A 51 -11.70 4.79 1.11
N VAL A 52 -12.50 5.85 1.12
CA VAL A 52 -13.73 5.98 1.95
C VAL A 52 -13.46 5.68 3.44
N ASN A 53 -12.28 6.05 3.95
CA ASN A 53 -11.76 5.79 5.31
C ASN A 53 -11.21 4.39 5.60
N ARG A 54 -11.09 3.49 4.62
CA ARG A 54 -10.36 2.24 4.78
C ARG A 54 -8.89 2.43 4.38
N PRO A 55 -7.92 2.31 5.30
CA PRO A 55 -6.50 2.36 4.96
C PRO A 55 -6.10 1.12 4.16
N LEU A 56 -5.44 1.32 3.03
CA LEU A 56 -5.04 0.25 2.10
C LEU A 56 -3.52 0.19 1.88
N LEU A 57 -2.85 1.35 1.96
CA LEU A 57 -1.44 1.48 1.65
C LEU A 57 -0.76 2.42 2.65
N ASP A 58 0.31 1.95 3.28
CA ASP A 58 1.23 2.79 4.05
C ASP A 58 2.53 2.98 3.25
N ILE A 59 2.98 4.21 3.09
CA ILE A 59 4.24 4.55 2.42
C ILE A 59 5.19 5.13 3.46
N GLU A 60 6.21 4.38 3.85
CA GLU A 60 7.28 4.80 4.76
C GLU A 60 8.42 5.43 3.95
N ALA A 61 8.85 6.64 4.35
CA ALA A 61 10.00 7.29 3.74
C ALA A 61 11.31 6.61 4.15
N ASP A 62 12.07 6.16 3.16
CA ASP A 62 13.42 5.60 3.34
C ASP A 62 14.39 6.27 2.34
N PRO A 63 15.02 7.40 2.71
CA PRO A 63 15.93 8.12 1.83
C PRO A 63 17.15 7.30 1.39
N ALA A 64 17.48 6.23 2.11
CA ALA A 64 18.59 5.34 1.80
C ALA A 64 18.18 4.18 0.86
N ALA A 65 16.89 4.05 0.54
CA ALA A 65 16.41 3.03 -0.37
C ALA A 65 17.10 3.17 -1.73
N LYS A 66 17.69 2.06 -2.19
CA LYS A 66 18.36 2.01 -3.48
C LYS A 66 17.34 2.09 -4.61
N PRO A 67 17.64 2.80 -5.70
CA PRO A 67 16.84 2.70 -6.93
C PRO A 67 16.75 1.25 -7.38
N ASP A 68 15.64 0.91 -8.01
CA ASP A 68 15.52 -0.36 -8.73
C ASP A 68 16.63 -0.45 -9.79
N ASP A 69 17.30 -1.59 -9.88
CA ASP A 69 18.36 -1.83 -10.86
C ASP A 69 17.77 -2.59 -12.05
N PRO A 70 17.65 -1.96 -13.23
CA PRO A 70 17.09 -2.60 -14.42
C PRO A 70 17.81 -3.88 -14.86
N ARG A 71 19.04 -4.12 -14.37
CA ARG A 71 19.85 -5.31 -14.69
C ARG A 71 19.69 -6.46 -13.70
N SER A 72 18.87 -6.32 -12.67
CA SER A 72 18.67 -7.34 -11.64
C SER A 72 17.52 -8.32 -11.94
N ALA A 73 16.90 -8.22 -13.13
CA ALA A 73 15.82 -9.10 -13.60
C ALA A 73 16.31 -10.38 -14.28
#